data_AF-A0A8C5H888-F1
#
_entry.id   AF-A0A8C5H888-F1
#
_cell.length_a   1.000
_cell.length_b   1.000
_cell.length_c   1.000
_cell.angle_alpha   90.00
_cell.angle_beta   90.00
_cell.angle_gamma   90.00
#
_symmetry.space_group_name_H-M   'P 1'
#
loop_
_entity.id
_entity.type
_entity.pdbx_description
1 polymer ?
#
loop_
_entity_poly.entity_id
_entity_poly.type
_entity_poly.pdbx_seq_one_letter_code
_entity_poly.pdbx_strand_id
1 'polypeptide(L)'
;MPKRACPFPETFSSQYKIHVGPTELSKYGVFGNQYRQEIYDKTKNLLFVGAKAVTEKIWSGDDRQPTAHTDESLSNHSLLRGQTQIGQNGRLMRTSSTQAVPGASTGCCVCQKNHGSMTLCSQCDRRVCSSCTRQCSSCVNLCCSVCTIIDYSGRYDEVLCCGCST
;
A
#
# COMPACT_ATOMS: atom_id res chain seq x y z
N MET A 1 31.70 43.55 -11.77
CA MET A 1 30.53 43.81 -12.62
C MET A 1 29.27 43.51 -11.81
N PRO A 2 28.33 44.47 -11.64
CA PRO A 2 27.07 44.20 -10.97
C PRO A 2 26.24 43.22 -11.81
N LYS A 3 25.71 42.16 -11.19
CA LYS A 3 24.78 41.24 -11.89
C LYS A 3 23.51 42.03 -12.25
N ARG A 4 23.03 41.86 -13.49
CA ARG A 4 21.80 42.51 -13.96
C ARG A 4 20.62 42.05 -13.09
N ALA A 5 19.72 42.96 -12.77
CA ALA A 5 18.49 42.64 -12.04
C ALA A 5 17.66 41.61 -12.83
N CYS A 6 17.03 40.67 -12.12
CA CYS A 6 16.17 39.65 -12.72
C CYS A 6 15.01 40.35 -13.46
N PRO A 7 14.78 40.07 -14.74
CA PRO A 7 13.75 40.74 -15.55
C PRO A 7 12.32 40.30 -15.19
N PHE A 8 12.15 39.38 -14.24
CA PHE A 8 10.86 38.91 -13.76
C PHE A 8 10.65 39.37 -12.31
N PRO A 9 10.04 40.54 -12.08
CA PRO A 9 9.79 41.09 -10.74
C PRO A 9 8.62 40.38 -10.03
N GLU A 10 7.73 39.77 -10.81
CA GLU A 10 6.63 38.96 -10.30
C GLU A 10 7.15 37.54 -10.06
N THR A 11 7.13 37.12 -8.80
CA THR A 11 7.16 35.70 -8.45
C THR A 11 6.13 34.98 -9.30
N PHE A 12 6.59 34.25 -10.33
CA PHE A 12 5.74 33.40 -11.15
C PHE A 12 4.84 32.60 -10.21
N SER A 13 3.52 32.69 -10.41
CA SER A 13 2.57 31.82 -9.73
C SER A 13 3.08 30.40 -9.86
N SER A 14 3.37 29.74 -8.72
CA SER A 14 3.94 28.40 -8.72
C SER A 14 3.08 27.52 -9.61
N GLN A 15 3.63 27.00 -10.71
CA GLN A 15 2.88 26.12 -11.60
C GLN A 15 2.60 24.84 -10.82
N TYR A 16 1.40 24.73 -10.25
CA TYR A 16 1.01 23.57 -9.47
C TYR A 16 0.75 22.41 -10.41
N LYS A 17 1.53 21.34 -10.26
CA LYS A 17 1.21 20.05 -10.87
C LYS A 17 0.10 19.40 -10.05
N ILE A 18 -1.13 19.47 -10.55
CA ILE A 18 -2.29 18.81 -9.95
C ILE A 18 -2.48 17.47 -10.63
N HIS A 19 -2.62 16.41 -9.84
CA HIS A 19 -3.02 15.11 -10.36
C HIS A 19 -4.52 15.14 -10.71
N VAL A 20 -4.85 14.87 -11.96
CA VAL A 20 -6.23 14.75 -12.42
C VAL A 20 -6.51 13.26 -12.64
N GLY A 21 -7.39 12.69 -11.81
CA GLY A 21 -7.77 11.29 -11.89
C GLY A 21 -9.03 11.06 -12.73
N PRO A 22 -9.41 9.79 -12.91
CA PRO A 22 -10.61 9.40 -13.66
C PRO A 22 -11.92 9.97 -13.07
N THR A 23 -11.97 10.17 -11.75
CA THR A 23 -13.14 10.76 -11.08
C THR A 23 -13.27 12.24 -11.41
N GLU A 24 -12.16 12.97 -11.45
CA GLU A 24 -12.14 14.38 -11.84
C GLU A 24 -12.49 14.54 -13.32
N LEU A 25 -11.94 13.69 -14.19
CA LEU A 25 -12.26 13.66 -15.62
C LEU A 25 -13.74 13.38 -15.89
N SER A 26 -14.35 12.44 -15.17
CA SER A 26 -15.77 12.10 -15.33
C SER A 26 -16.73 13.15 -14.76
N LYS A 27 -16.34 13.90 -13.72
CA LYS A 27 -17.19 14.92 -13.09
C LYS A 27 -17.06 16.31 -13.71
N TYR A 28 -15.84 16.73 -14.03
CA TYR A 28 -15.53 18.10 -14.43
C TYR A 28 -14.93 18.21 -15.84
N GLY A 29 -14.60 17.08 -16.47
CA GLY A 29 -14.05 17.06 -17.83
C GLY A 29 -15.11 17.43 -18.87
N VAL A 30 -14.67 18.02 -19.98
CA VAL A 30 -15.51 18.41 -21.13
C VAL A 30 -16.30 17.21 -21.69
N PHE A 31 -15.71 16.02 -21.69
CA PHE A 31 -16.33 14.76 -22.09
C PHE A 31 -16.87 13.94 -20.91
N GLY A 32 -17.16 14.57 -19.76
CA GLY A 32 -17.54 13.88 -18.53
C GLY A 32 -18.74 12.93 -18.70
N ASN A 33 -19.74 13.33 -19.48
CA ASN A 33 -20.92 12.49 -19.76
C ASN A 33 -20.56 11.19 -20.49
N GLN A 34 -19.69 11.25 -21.49
CA GLN A 34 -19.24 10.07 -22.23
C GLN A 34 -18.47 9.11 -21.32
N TYR A 35 -17.52 9.62 -20.53
CA TYR A 35 -16.77 8.80 -19.57
C TYR A 35 -17.67 8.13 -18.54
N ARG A 36 -18.69 8.84 -18.04
CA ARG A 36 -19.66 8.25 -17.09
C ARG A 36 -20.47 7.13 -17.73
N GLN A 37 -20.85 7.29 -19.00
CA GLN A 37 -21.56 6.25 -19.75
C GLN A 37 -20.68 5.02 -19.96
N GLU A 38 -19.43 5.19 -20.36
CA GLU A 38 -18.47 4.09 -20.50
C GLU A 38 -18.24 3.34 -19.18
N ILE A 39 -18.10 4.07 -18.07
CA ILE A 39 -17.97 3.48 -16.73
C ILE A 39 -19.24 2.68 -16.40
N TYR A 40 -20.42 3.25 -16.63
CA TYR A 40 -21.69 2.59 -16.37
C TYR A 40 -21.84 1.30 -17.18
N ASP A 41 -21.56 1.34 -18.49
CA ASP A 41 -21.69 0.18 -19.38
C ASP A 41 -20.69 -0.91 -18.99
N LYS A 42 -19.46 -0.54 -18.62
CA LYS A 42 -18.46 -1.49 -18.13
C LYS A 42 -18.89 -2.16 -16.83
N THR A 43 -19.36 -1.38 -15.85
CA THR A 43 -19.83 -1.91 -14.57
C THR A 43 -21.05 -2.79 -14.76
N LYS A 44 -22.01 -2.36 -15.60
CA LYS A 44 -23.19 -3.15 -15.97
C LYS A 44 -22.76 -4.50 -16.55
N ASN A 45 -21.88 -4.50 -17.55
CA ASN A 45 -21.39 -5.73 -18.16
C ASN A 45 -20.70 -6.64 -17.15
N LEU A 46 -19.87 -6.09 -16.25
CA LEU A 46 -19.19 -6.87 -15.21
C LEU A 46 -20.20 -7.56 -14.27
N LEU A 47 -21.24 -6.84 -13.86
CA LEU A 47 -22.31 -7.39 -13.01
C LEU A 47 -23.11 -8.48 -13.73
N PHE A 48 -23.45 -8.26 -15.00
CA PHE A 48 -24.18 -9.27 -15.80
C PHE A 48 -23.34 -10.53 -16.03
N VAL A 49 -22.06 -10.38 -16.38
CA VAL A 49 -21.14 -11.52 -16.56
C VAL A 49 -20.98 -12.29 -15.25
N GLY A 50 -20.77 -11.59 -14.13
CA GLY A 50 -20.65 -12.23 -12.82
C GLY A 50 -21.92 -12.97 -12.40
N ALA A 51 -23.09 -12.34 -12.57
CA ALA A 51 -24.38 -12.97 -12.29
C ALA A 51 -24.61 -14.20 -13.17
N LYS A 52 -24.31 -14.10 -14.47
CA LYS A 52 -24.42 -15.23 -15.41
C LYS A 52 -23.52 -16.40 -14.99
N ALA A 53 -22.26 -16.15 -14.65
CA ALA A 53 -21.33 -17.18 -14.23
C ALA A 53 -21.81 -17.92 -12.95
N VAL A 54 -22.41 -17.20 -11.99
CA VAL A 54 -22.99 -17.81 -10.79
C VAL A 54 -24.21 -18.65 -11.13
N THR A 55 -25.14 -18.12 -11.93
CA THR A 55 -26.34 -18.86 -12.34
C THR A 55 -26.00 -20.10 -13.17
N GLU A 56 -25.03 -20.01 -14.08
CA GLU A 56 -24.53 -21.15 -14.86
C GLU A 56 -23.90 -22.21 -13.95
N LYS A 57 -23.14 -21.81 -12.92
CA LYS A 57 -22.58 -22.73 -11.93
C LYS A 57 -23.69 -23.45 -11.12
N ILE A 58 -24.77 -22.75 -10.78
CA ILE A 58 -25.91 -23.33 -10.05
C ILE A 58 -26.71 -24.28 -10.97
N TRP A 59 -26.95 -23.91 -12.21
CA TRP A 59 -27.77 -24.68 -13.15
C TRP A 59 -27.03 -25.89 -13.75
N SER A 60 -25.71 -25.80 -13.91
CA SER A 60 -24.92 -26.88 -14.55
C SER A 60 -24.72 -28.11 -13.67
N GLY A 61 -25.29 -28.14 -12.45
CA GLY A 61 -25.46 -29.37 -11.68
C GLY A 61 -24.18 -30.19 -11.50
N ASP A 62 -23.02 -29.55 -11.30
CA ASP A 62 -21.85 -30.27 -10.77
C ASP A 62 -22.08 -30.47 -9.27
N ASP A 63 -22.96 -31.42 -8.96
CA ASP A 63 -23.12 -32.03 -7.65
C ASP A 63 -21.84 -32.81 -7.31
N ARG A 64 -20.78 -32.07 -6.97
CA ARG A 64 -19.73 -32.61 -6.11
C ARG A 64 -20.15 -32.35 -4.67
N GLN A 65 -20.80 -33.38 -4.14
CA GLN A 65 -21.07 -33.69 -2.74
C GLN A 65 -20.14 -32.96 -1.73
N PRO A 66 -20.67 -32.48 -0.59
CA PRO A 66 -19.93 -31.68 0.37
C PRO A 66 -18.86 -32.52 1.05
N THR A 67 -17.62 -32.40 0.58
CA THR A 67 -16.45 -32.78 1.36
C THR A 67 -16.12 -31.60 2.26
N ALA A 68 -16.32 -31.85 3.56
CA ALA A 68 -15.85 -31.09 4.71
C ALA A 68 -15.29 -29.69 4.43
N HIS A 69 -16.06 -28.67 4.85
CA HIS A 69 -15.60 -27.35 5.29
C HIS A 69 -14.12 -27.05 5.05
N THR A 70 -13.82 -26.55 3.86
CA THR A 70 -12.74 -25.59 3.72
C THR A 70 -13.40 -24.37 3.11
N ASP A 71 -13.63 -23.35 3.94
CA ASP A 71 -14.10 -22.05 3.52
C ASP A 71 -13.09 -21.44 2.53
N GLU A 72 -13.15 -21.85 1.26
CA GLU A 72 -12.59 -21.08 0.14
C GLU A 72 -13.53 -19.90 -0.17
N SER A 73 -13.79 -19.10 0.86
CA SER A 73 -14.22 -17.72 0.71
C SER A 73 -13.02 -16.96 0.17
N LEU A 74 -13.06 -16.59 -1.12
CA LEU A 74 -12.62 -15.31 -1.72
C LEU A 74 -11.46 -14.52 -1.03
N SER A 75 -10.50 -15.20 -0.41
CA SER A 75 -9.46 -14.61 0.44
C SER A 75 -8.06 -14.94 -0.05
N ASN A 76 -7.93 -15.17 -1.36
CA ASN A 76 -6.62 -15.24 -2.02
C ASN A 76 -5.94 -13.87 -2.18
N HIS A 77 -6.50 -12.80 -1.62
CA HIS A 77 -5.66 -11.71 -1.17
C HIS A 77 -4.97 -12.15 0.11
N SER A 78 -3.87 -12.89 -0.03
CA SER A 78 -2.88 -13.01 1.04
C SER A 78 -2.62 -11.59 1.53
N LEU A 79 -3.18 -11.24 2.68
CA LEU A 79 -3.18 -9.87 3.16
C LEU A 79 -1.72 -9.41 3.19
N LEU A 80 -1.44 -8.30 2.52
CA LEU A 80 -0.07 -7.82 2.40
C LEU A 80 0.45 -7.57 3.81
N ARG A 81 1.67 -8.05 4.09
CA ARG A 81 2.25 -7.94 5.42
C ARG A 81 2.21 -6.51 5.96
N GLY A 82 1.50 -6.28 7.05
CA GLY A 82 1.21 -4.95 7.59
C GLY A 82 -0.26 -4.55 7.53
N GLN A 83 -1.10 -5.32 6.83
CA GLN A 83 -2.55 -5.17 6.87
C GLN A 83 -3.09 -5.66 8.22
N THR A 84 -3.82 -4.78 8.91
CA THR A 84 -4.51 -5.09 10.17
C THR A 84 -5.84 -5.77 9.89
N GLN A 85 -6.17 -6.82 10.66
CA GLN A 85 -7.47 -7.47 10.62
C GLN A 85 -8.36 -6.92 11.75
N ILE A 86 -9.66 -6.73 11.50
CA ILE A 86 -10.62 -6.39 12.55
C ILE A 86 -10.99 -7.70 13.27
N GLY A 87 -10.63 -7.80 14.56
CA GLY A 87 -10.97 -8.93 15.41
C GLY A 87 -12.47 -8.97 15.73
N GLN A 88 -12.95 -10.11 16.23
CA GLN A 88 -14.36 -10.29 16.63
C GLN A 88 -14.83 -9.31 17.72
N ASN A 89 -13.89 -8.73 18.45
CA ASN A 89 -14.10 -7.67 19.43
C ASN A 89 -14.06 -6.24 18.84
N GLY A 90 -14.02 -6.10 17.52
CA GLY A 90 -13.95 -4.82 16.81
C GLY A 90 -12.57 -4.13 16.88
N ARG A 91 -11.56 -4.75 17.49
CA ARG A 91 -10.21 -4.16 17.58
C ARG A 91 -9.35 -4.55 16.38
N LEU A 92 -8.52 -3.61 15.93
CA LEU A 92 -7.50 -3.88 14.91
C LEU A 92 -6.39 -4.77 15.50
N MET A 93 -6.25 -5.97 14.97
CA MET A 93 -5.20 -6.93 15.31
C MET A 93 -4.15 -6.96 14.19
N ARG A 94 -2.88 -7.06 14.57
CA ARG A 94 -1.81 -7.32 13.60
C ARG A 94 -1.93 -8.76 13.13
N THR A 95 -1.98 -8.97 11.82
CA THR A 95 -1.93 -10.31 11.24
C THR A 95 -0.53 -10.88 11.47
N SER A 96 -0.42 -11.98 12.23
CA SER A 96 0.81 -12.77 12.27
C SER A 96 1.01 -13.33 10.87
N SER A 97 2.16 -13.07 10.26
CA SER A 97 2.47 -13.49 8.89
C SER A 97 2.07 -14.94 8.64
N THR A 98 1.08 -15.15 7.77
CA THR A 98 0.80 -16.47 7.20
C THR A 98 2.07 -16.97 6.52
N GLN A 99 2.34 -18.27 6.65
CA GLN A 99 3.50 -18.93 6.07
C GLN A 99 3.69 -18.51 4.61
N ALA A 100 4.95 -18.24 4.28
CA ALA A 100 5.38 -17.68 3.03
C ALA A 100 4.75 -18.39 1.82
N VAL A 101 4.02 -17.62 1.02
CA VAL A 101 3.86 -17.92 -0.41
C VAL A 101 5.27 -18.05 -1.00
N PRO A 102 5.56 -19.06 -1.85
CA PRO A 102 6.85 -19.22 -2.51
C PRO A 102 7.02 -18.08 -3.54
N GLY A 103 7.58 -16.97 -3.06
CA GLY A 103 7.76 -15.73 -3.80
C GLY A 103 8.15 -14.53 -2.92
N ALA A 104 8.50 -14.77 -1.65
CA ALA A 104 8.92 -13.72 -0.73
C ALA A 104 10.14 -12.98 -1.30
N SER A 105 10.02 -11.66 -1.46
CA SER A 105 11.08 -10.80 -1.94
C SER A 105 12.36 -11.04 -1.13
N THR A 106 13.39 -11.61 -1.76
CA THR A 106 14.68 -11.89 -1.11
C THR A 106 15.49 -10.63 -0.82
N GLY A 107 15.09 -9.49 -1.39
CA GLY A 107 15.76 -8.19 -1.30
C GLY A 107 15.30 -7.30 -0.14
N CYS A 108 16.02 -6.19 0.04
CA CYS A 108 15.73 -5.20 1.07
C CYS A 108 14.35 -4.58 0.87
N CYS A 109 13.52 -4.48 1.92
CA CYS A 109 12.18 -3.91 1.81
C CYS A 109 12.13 -2.42 1.45
N VAL A 110 13.25 -1.72 1.54
CA VAL A 110 13.36 -0.29 1.23
C VAL A 110 13.90 -0.09 -0.18
N CYS A 111 15.10 -0.61 -0.47
CA CYS A 111 15.78 -0.36 -1.74
C CYS A 111 15.62 -1.48 -2.76
N GLN A 112 14.97 -2.60 -2.39
CA GLN A 112 14.73 -3.80 -3.20
C GLN A 112 16.00 -4.54 -3.67
N LYS A 113 17.19 -4.01 -3.39
CA LYS A 113 18.47 -4.65 -3.67
C LYS A 113 18.69 -5.84 -2.75
N ASN A 114 19.26 -6.91 -3.29
CA ASN A 114 19.69 -8.09 -2.54
C ASN A 114 21.23 -8.10 -2.48
N HIS A 115 21.79 -7.29 -1.58
CA HIS A 115 23.24 -7.17 -1.42
C HIS A 115 23.61 -7.02 0.06
N GLY A 116 24.63 -7.76 0.49
CA GLY A 116 25.18 -7.71 1.83
C GLY A 116 24.39 -8.48 2.89
N SER A 117 24.78 -8.32 4.15
CA SER A 117 24.05 -8.86 5.29
C SER A 117 22.71 -8.15 5.43
N MET A 118 21.65 -8.95 5.64
CA MET A 118 20.29 -8.46 5.82
C MET A 118 19.82 -8.82 7.22
N THR A 119 19.21 -7.86 7.90
CA THR A 119 18.58 -8.05 9.21
C THR A 119 17.08 -7.88 9.08
N LEU A 120 16.32 -8.28 10.11
CA LEU A 120 14.87 -8.04 10.15
C LEU A 120 14.60 -6.71 10.88
N CYS A 121 13.72 -5.90 10.32
CA CYS A 121 13.23 -4.70 10.98
C CYS A 121 12.35 -5.08 12.18
N SER A 122 12.64 -4.60 13.38
CA SER A 122 11.86 -4.89 14.61
C SER A 122 10.39 -4.42 14.59
N GLN A 123 10.00 -3.56 13.66
CA GLN A 123 8.63 -3.01 13.58
C GLN A 123 7.73 -3.70 12.55
N CYS A 124 8.30 -4.08 11.41
CA CYS A 124 7.56 -4.70 10.31
C CYS A 124 8.09 -6.08 9.93
N ASP A 125 9.11 -6.57 10.63
CA ASP A 125 9.81 -7.84 10.50
C ASP A 125 10.38 -8.09 9.09
N ARG A 126 10.47 -7.07 8.22
CA ARG A 126 10.90 -7.23 6.82
C ARG A 126 12.42 -7.17 6.74
N ARG A 127 13.02 -7.90 5.78
CA ARG A 127 14.47 -7.88 5.56
C ARG A 127 14.93 -6.50 5.10
N VAL A 128 15.99 -5.99 5.70
CA VAL A 128 16.57 -4.68 5.40
C VAL A 128 18.09 -4.82 5.28
N CYS A 129 18.69 -4.16 4.28
CA CYS A 129 20.15 -4.12 4.15
C CYS A 129 20.74 -3.11 5.13
N SER A 130 22.05 -3.22 5.40
CA SER A 130 22.77 -2.31 6.32
C SER A 130 22.54 -0.83 5.99
N SER A 131 22.56 -0.44 4.71
CA SER A 131 22.34 0.95 4.28
C SER A 131 20.92 1.48 4.51
N CYS A 132 19.93 0.60 4.64
CA CYS A 132 18.53 0.97 4.87
C CYS A 132 18.09 0.73 6.32
N THR A 133 19.00 0.23 7.16
CA THR A 133 18.77 -0.01 8.58
C THR A 133 19.07 1.26 9.36
N ARG A 134 18.22 1.56 10.34
CA ARG A 134 18.43 2.63 11.31
C ARG A 134 18.22 2.09 12.72
N GLN A 135 18.89 2.69 13.69
CA GLN A 135 18.75 2.33 15.10
C GLN A 135 17.86 3.35 15.81
N CYS A 136 16.91 2.87 16.60
CA CYS A 136 16.07 3.75 17.41
C CYS A 136 16.84 4.30 18.62
N SER A 137 16.81 5.61 18.84
CA SER A 137 17.43 6.28 20.00
C SER A 137 16.80 5.86 21.33
N SER A 138 15.51 5.49 21.34
CA SER A 138 14.76 5.14 22.55
C SER A 138 14.90 3.65 22.91
N CYS A 139 14.52 2.73 22.01
CA CYS A 139 14.52 1.29 22.29
C CYS A 139 15.73 0.53 21.75
N VAL A 140 16.69 1.21 21.09
CA VAL A 140 17.96 0.64 20.58
C VAL A 140 17.77 -0.42 19.48
N ASN A 141 16.53 -0.78 19.15
CA ASN A 141 16.21 -1.77 18.12
C ASN A 141 16.49 -1.26 16.70
N LEU A 142 16.86 -2.19 15.83
CA LEU A 142 17.07 -1.94 14.41
C LEU A 142 15.74 -1.93 13.66
N CYS A 143 15.52 -0.88 12.87
CA CYS A 143 14.32 -0.65 12.08
C CYS A 143 14.71 -0.30 10.64
N CYS A 144 13.84 -0.58 9.67
CA CYS A 144 14.04 -0.02 8.33
C CYS A 144 13.73 1.48 8.34
N SER A 145 14.30 2.22 7.38
CA SER A 145 14.07 3.67 7.26
C SER A 145 12.60 4.08 7.08
N VAL A 146 11.72 3.15 6.68
CA VAL A 146 10.27 3.37 6.57
C VAL A 146 9.56 3.26 7.92
N CYS A 147 10.10 2.46 8.85
CA CYS A 147 9.54 2.26 10.19
C CYS A 147 10.17 3.17 11.24
N THR A 148 10.84 4.24 10.80
CA THR A 148 11.47 5.23 11.67
C THR A 148 11.05 6.64 11.27
N ILE A 149 10.94 7.51 12.27
CA ILE A 149 10.69 8.94 12.15
C ILE A 149 11.91 9.66 12.72
N ILE A 150 12.25 10.82 12.14
CA ILE A 150 13.29 11.69 12.71
C ILE A 150 12.57 12.72 13.57
N ASP A 151 12.89 12.76 14.86
CA ASP A 151 12.46 13.83 15.75
C ASP A 151 13.48 14.97 15.70
N TYR A 152 12.96 16.16 15.45
CA TYR A 152 13.71 17.41 15.34
C TYR A 152 13.41 18.36 16.51
N SER A 153 12.69 17.91 17.54
CA SER A 153 12.30 18.73 18.69
C SER A 153 13.47 19.10 19.60
N GLY A 154 14.52 18.27 19.62
CA GLY A 154 15.71 18.43 20.44
C GLY A 154 16.82 19.29 19.80
N ARG A 155 17.99 19.30 20.46
CA ARG A 155 19.21 19.95 19.91
C ARG A 155 19.84 19.17 18.76
N TYR A 156 19.50 17.89 18.63
CA TYR A 156 20.03 16.97 17.62
C TYR A 156 18.88 16.17 17.02
N ASP A 157 19.08 15.72 15.78
CA ASP A 157 18.17 14.82 15.09
C ASP A 157 18.18 13.44 15.76
N GLU A 158 17.03 12.99 16.26
CA GLU A 158 16.90 11.67 16.88
C GLU A 158 16.09 10.73 15.99
N VAL A 159 16.51 9.46 15.90
CA VAL A 159 15.77 8.47 15.13
C VAL A 159 14.87 7.68 16.07
N LEU A 160 13.55 7.80 15.91
CA LEU A 160 12.58 7.05 16.69
C LEU A 160 11.91 6.00 15.81
N CYS A 161 11.69 4.79 16.33
CA CYS A 161 10.83 3.82 15.65
C CYS A 161 9.37 4.22 15.83
N CYS A 162 8.49 3.75 14.94
CA CYS A 162 7.06 4.08 14.99
C CYS A 162 6.38 3.71 16.32
N GLY A 163 6.93 2.79 17.11
CA GLY A 163 6.42 2.44 18.44
C GLY A 163 6.95 3.31 19.59
N CYS A 164 8.08 4.01 19.40
CA CYS A 164 8.65 4.93 20.39
C CYS A 164 8.30 6.39 20.09
N SER A 165 7.78 6.69 18.90
CA SER A 165 7.33 8.03 18.51
C SER A 165 5.90 8.35 18.96
N THR A 166 5.22 7.43 19.65
CA THR A 166 3.83 7.55 20.12
C THR A 166 3.76 7.90 21.59
#